data_AF-A0A0C2GNC2-F1
#
_entry.id   AF-A0A0C2GNC2-F1
#
_cell.length_a   1.000
_cell.length_b   1.000
_cell.length_c   1.000
_cell.angle_alpha   90.00
_cell.angle_beta   90.00
_cell.angle_gamma   90.00
#
_symmetry.space_group_name_H-M   'P 1'
#
loop_
_entity.id
_entity.type
_entity.pdbx_description
1 polymer ?
#
loop_
_entity_poly.entity_id
_entity_poly.type
_entity_poly.pdbx_seq_one_letter_code
_entity_poly.pdbx_strand_id
1 'polypeptide(L)'
;MRQITFVVASMMLFGNEMLLTSLYMASIAVSLALVLLDPVLSKISVRPMYVALSLSCFIAGTLGLKFGVSKLFRVEDDILQELFKSWVIPCAVLGILLFVVCFFFTERNELFWRRGEREKPYAEVFYNVVQCLCYSVMALLIMRLKLLMTPHLCICCAVLANNKMFSTGGIRLNKHTHAVLIVAIISAMAFAGKPKVEKLLQLEGDYIYPEDKPFFEWILKETKESDVFAGSMVITPMIKLSTLRPILNHPHYEDVGMRETTKQVYSLLSRKPIKEVHSSLKRMGANYVVFLLSDCSTEPDFL
;
A
#
# COMPACT_ATOMS: atom_id res chain seq x y z
N MET A 1 -7.62 19.09 -23.55
CA MET A 1 -7.14 19.54 -22.22
C MET A 1 -7.07 18.40 -21.21
N ARG A 2 -8.18 17.69 -20.89
CA ARG A 2 -8.19 16.56 -19.92
C ARG A 2 -7.15 15.45 -20.17
N GLN A 3 -6.92 15.05 -21.42
CA GLN A 3 -5.94 13.99 -21.72
C GLN A 3 -4.48 14.45 -21.56
N ILE A 4 -4.19 15.72 -21.84
CA ILE A 4 -2.85 16.30 -21.69
C ILE A 4 -2.52 16.42 -20.20
N THR A 5 -3.49 16.85 -19.38
CA THR A 5 -3.32 16.93 -17.92
C THR A 5 -3.09 15.55 -17.30
N PHE A 6 -3.77 14.50 -17.78
CA PHE A 6 -3.56 13.13 -17.32
C PHE A 6 -2.15 12.64 -17.66
N VAL A 7 -1.69 12.83 -18.91
CA VAL A 7 -0.35 12.41 -19.34
C VAL A 7 0.74 13.17 -18.58
N VAL A 8 0.59 14.47 -18.39
CA VAL A 8 1.56 15.29 -17.63
C VAL A 8 1.57 14.90 -16.15
N ALA A 9 0.41 14.66 -15.54
CA ALA A 9 0.34 14.17 -14.17
C ALA A 9 0.95 12.77 -14.03
N SER A 10 0.74 11.86 -14.98
CA SER A 10 1.39 10.55 -15.02
C SER A 10 2.91 10.68 -15.16
N MET A 11 3.41 11.53 -16.06
CA MET A 11 4.86 11.73 -16.22
C MET A 11 5.50 12.34 -14.97
N MET A 12 4.81 13.26 -14.29
CA MET A 12 5.31 13.85 -13.04
C MET A 12 5.22 12.91 -11.84
N LEU A 13 4.24 12.00 -11.78
CA LEU A 13 4.14 11.00 -10.71
C LEU A 13 5.10 9.80 -10.90
N PHE A 14 5.51 9.49 -12.15
CA PHE A 14 6.17 8.22 -12.50
C PHE A 14 7.54 8.36 -13.17
N GLY A 15 8.21 9.51 -13.05
CA GLY A 15 9.56 9.73 -13.58
C GLY A 15 10.69 8.92 -12.91
N ASN A 16 10.39 7.80 -12.24
CA ASN A 16 11.34 6.92 -11.57
C ASN A 16 11.33 5.54 -12.24
N GLU A 17 12.49 5.02 -12.65
CA GLU A 17 12.63 3.79 -13.44
C GLU A 17 12.04 2.55 -12.76
N MET A 18 12.06 2.48 -11.43
CA MET A 18 11.45 1.35 -10.71
C MET A 18 9.92 1.30 -10.86
N LEU A 19 9.25 2.45 -10.93
CA LEU A 19 7.80 2.53 -11.10
C LEU A 19 7.36 2.19 -12.53
N LEU A 20 8.21 2.43 -13.54
CA LEU A 20 7.97 2.02 -14.94
C LEU A 20 7.81 0.50 -15.09
N THR A 21 8.50 -0.28 -14.27
CA THR A 21 8.42 -1.77 -14.28
C THR A 21 7.33 -2.34 -13.37
N SER A 22 6.61 -1.48 -12.64
CA SER A 22 5.64 -1.93 -11.64
C SER A 22 4.29 -2.33 -12.24
N LEU A 23 3.57 -3.23 -11.55
CA LEU A 23 2.18 -3.62 -11.84
C LEU A 23 1.21 -2.42 -11.94
N TYR A 24 1.59 -1.27 -11.39
CA TYR A 24 0.83 -0.04 -11.43
C TYR A 24 0.93 0.69 -12.79
N MET A 25 2.10 0.70 -13.41
CA MET A 25 2.24 1.24 -14.78
C MET A 25 1.53 0.37 -15.82
N ALA A 26 1.52 -0.95 -15.63
CA ALA A 26 0.73 -1.85 -16.45
C ALA A 26 -0.78 -1.60 -16.33
N SER A 27 -1.31 -1.33 -15.13
CA SER A 27 -2.74 -1.03 -14.94
C SER A 27 -3.14 0.35 -15.47
N ILE A 28 -2.25 1.34 -15.39
CA ILE A 28 -2.43 2.66 -16.02
C ILE A 28 -2.41 2.54 -17.55
N ALA A 29 -1.50 1.75 -18.12
CA ALA A 29 -1.42 1.50 -19.56
C ALA A 29 -2.67 0.79 -20.09
N VAL A 30 -3.19 -0.22 -19.36
CA VAL A 30 -4.46 -0.89 -19.71
C VAL A 30 -5.64 0.06 -19.60
N SER A 31 -5.67 0.92 -18.57
CA SER A 31 -6.73 1.92 -18.40
C SER A 31 -6.68 2.98 -19.51
N LEU A 32 -5.49 3.40 -19.93
CA LEU A 32 -5.29 4.32 -21.06
C LEU A 32 -5.70 3.66 -22.39
N ALA A 33 -5.35 2.39 -22.60
CA ALA A 33 -5.78 1.62 -23.76
C ALA A 33 -7.31 1.49 -23.83
N LEU A 34 -7.98 1.25 -22.70
CA LEU A 34 -9.44 1.23 -22.62
C LEU A 34 -10.07 2.59 -22.96
N VAL A 35 -9.49 3.69 -22.48
CA VAL A 35 -9.93 5.05 -22.81
C VAL A 35 -9.70 5.38 -24.30
N LEU A 36 -8.65 4.85 -24.91
CA LEU A 36 -8.37 4.99 -26.34
C LEU A 36 -9.27 4.09 -27.22
N LEU A 37 -9.76 2.97 -26.69
CA LEU A 37 -10.71 2.06 -27.34
C LEU A 37 -12.19 2.45 -27.16
N ASP A 38 -12.48 3.38 -26.25
CA ASP A 38 -13.82 3.97 -26.02
C ASP A 38 -14.55 4.41 -27.31
N PRO A 39 -13.91 5.08 -28.30
CA PRO A 39 -14.58 5.41 -29.57
C PRO A 39 -14.98 4.18 -30.40
N VAL A 40 -14.25 3.06 -30.31
CA VAL A 40 -14.56 1.82 -31.05
C VAL A 40 -15.63 1.00 -30.34
N LEU A 41 -15.58 0.91 -29.01
CA LEU A 41 -16.58 0.17 -28.24
C LEU A 41 -17.92 0.93 -28.13
N SER A 42 -17.91 2.26 -28.31
CA SER A 42 -19.15 3.07 -28.36
C SER A 42 -20.10 2.74 -29.51
N LYS A 43 -19.64 1.96 -30.51
CA LYS A 43 -20.46 1.47 -31.64
C LYS A 43 -21.37 0.28 -31.27
N ILE A 44 -21.18 -0.34 -30.10
CA ILE A 44 -22.03 -1.45 -29.64
C ILE A 44 -23.31 -0.87 -29.02
N SER A 45 -24.46 -1.23 -29.61
CA SER A 45 -25.77 -0.63 -29.29
C SER A 45 -26.30 -0.96 -27.87
N VAL A 46 -25.70 -1.92 -27.15
CA VAL A 46 -26.19 -2.41 -25.84
C VAL A 46 -25.17 -2.09 -24.74
N ARG A 47 -25.42 -1.02 -23.98
CA ARG A 47 -24.54 -0.51 -22.89
C ARG A 47 -24.21 -1.52 -21.77
N PRO A 48 -25.13 -2.40 -21.31
CA PRO A 48 -24.79 -3.39 -20.27
C PRO A 48 -23.75 -4.39 -20.77
N MET A 49 -23.81 -4.73 -22.06
CA MET A 49 -22.87 -5.64 -22.71
C MET A 49 -21.50 -4.98 -22.90
N TYR A 50 -21.45 -3.67 -23.21
CA TYR A 50 -20.20 -2.90 -23.21
C TYR A 50 -19.53 -2.87 -21.84
N VAL A 51 -20.26 -2.52 -20.78
CA VAL A 51 -19.74 -2.47 -19.41
C VAL A 51 -19.31 -3.86 -18.94
N ALA A 52 -20.11 -4.90 -19.20
CA ALA A 52 -19.77 -6.27 -18.83
C ALA A 52 -18.56 -6.80 -19.61
N LEU A 53 -18.45 -6.51 -20.92
CA LEU A 53 -17.31 -6.94 -21.74
C LEU A 53 -16.03 -6.18 -21.37
N SER A 54 -16.13 -4.88 -21.06
CA SER A 54 -14.99 -4.06 -20.66
C SER A 54 -14.49 -4.40 -19.25
N LEU A 55 -15.40 -4.67 -18.31
CA LEU A 55 -15.08 -5.15 -16.97
C LEU A 55 -14.52 -6.59 -17.03
N SER A 56 -15.08 -7.45 -17.88
CA SER A 56 -14.59 -8.81 -18.11
C SER A 56 -13.21 -8.83 -18.78
N CYS A 57 -12.94 -7.98 -19.78
CA CYS A 57 -11.61 -7.82 -20.38
C CYS A 57 -10.59 -7.26 -19.37
N PHE A 58 -11.00 -6.32 -18.52
CA PHE A 58 -10.15 -5.77 -17.46
C PHE A 58 -9.83 -6.84 -16.40
N ILE A 59 -10.84 -7.58 -15.94
CA ILE A 59 -10.69 -8.67 -14.97
C ILE A 59 -9.90 -9.83 -15.58
N ALA A 60 -10.15 -10.23 -16.83
CA ALA A 60 -9.39 -11.27 -17.53
C ALA A 60 -7.95 -10.85 -17.82
N GLY A 61 -7.70 -9.59 -18.15
CA GLY A 61 -6.34 -9.05 -18.29
C GLY A 61 -5.58 -9.02 -16.96
N THR A 62 -6.29 -8.72 -15.87
CA THR A 62 -5.72 -8.67 -14.51
C THR A 62 -5.55 -10.07 -13.91
N LEU A 63 -6.48 -10.99 -14.16
CA LEU A 63 -6.45 -12.39 -13.72
C LEU A 63 -5.54 -13.28 -14.58
N GLY A 64 -5.39 -12.95 -15.87
CA GLY A 64 -4.42 -13.58 -16.77
C GLY A 64 -2.97 -13.35 -16.32
N LEU A 65 -2.69 -12.21 -15.68
CA LEU A 65 -1.43 -11.98 -14.97
C LEU A 65 -1.40 -12.62 -13.56
N LYS A 66 -2.55 -12.91 -12.95
CA LYS A 66 -2.67 -13.35 -11.54
C LYS A 66 -2.66 -14.87 -11.35
N PHE A 67 -2.88 -15.68 -12.38
CA PHE A 67 -2.86 -17.14 -12.24
C PHE A 67 -1.45 -17.73 -11.99
N GLY A 68 -0.39 -16.90 -12.03
CA GLY A 68 0.96 -17.26 -11.60
C GLY A 68 1.30 -16.96 -10.14
N VAL A 69 0.55 -16.09 -9.46
CA VAL A 69 0.98 -15.53 -8.15
C VAL A 69 0.28 -16.20 -6.97
N SER A 70 -0.95 -16.73 -7.14
CA SER A 70 -1.67 -17.39 -6.04
C SER A 70 -1.09 -18.76 -5.65
N LYS A 71 -0.15 -19.30 -6.43
CA LYS A 71 0.48 -20.61 -6.16
C LYS A 71 1.92 -20.52 -5.65
N LEU A 72 2.47 -19.31 -5.48
CA LEU A 72 3.85 -19.11 -5.03
C LEU A 72 3.98 -18.26 -3.76
N PHE A 73 3.02 -17.39 -3.45
CA PHE A 73 3.03 -16.64 -2.20
C PHE A 73 2.15 -17.30 -1.14
N ARG A 74 2.80 -17.94 -0.16
CA ARG A 74 2.27 -18.04 1.21
C ARG A 74 2.19 -16.59 1.75
N VAL A 75 1.09 -15.91 1.48
CA VAL A 75 0.83 -14.56 2.02
C VAL A 75 0.44 -14.71 3.48
N GLU A 76 1.08 -13.90 4.33
CA GLU A 76 0.78 -13.79 5.75
C GLU A 76 -0.49 -12.94 5.94
N ASP A 77 -1.54 -13.57 6.46
CA ASP A 77 -2.93 -13.10 6.49
C ASP A 77 -3.26 -12.17 7.68
N ASP A 78 -2.27 -11.82 8.51
CA ASP A 78 -2.49 -11.18 9.80
C ASP A 78 -3.22 -9.84 9.71
N ILE A 79 -2.87 -8.99 8.75
CA ILE A 79 -3.47 -7.65 8.62
C ILE A 79 -4.93 -7.72 8.11
N LEU A 80 -5.22 -8.66 7.21
CA LEU A 80 -6.57 -8.86 6.68
C LEU A 80 -7.49 -9.35 7.81
N GLN A 81 -7.00 -10.30 8.60
CA GLN A 81 -7.68 -10.80 9.78
C GLN A 81 -7.87 -9.70 10.85
N GLU A 82 -6.87 -8.84 11.03
CA GLU A 82 -6.94 -7.71 11.93
C GLU A 82 -7.98 -6.67 11.51
N LEU A 83 -8.03 -6.30 10.23
CA LEU A 83 -9.01 -5.35 9.68
C LEU A 83 -10.44 -5.94 9.67
N PHE A 84 -10.55 -7.26 9.48
CA PHE A 84 -11.83 -7.98 9.59
C PHE A 84 -12.34 -7.96 11.05
N LYS A 85 -11.43 -8.20 12.00
CA LYS A 85 -11.72 -8.17 13.45
C LYS A 85 -12.06 -6.77 13.95
N SER A 86 -11.54 -5.73 13.29
CA SER A 86 -11.87 -4.33 13.57
C SER A 86 -13.19 -3.84 12.93
N TRP A 87 -13.96 -4.72 12.28
CA TRP A 87 -15.25 -4.44 11.62
C TRP A 87 -15.22 -3.45 10.45
N VAL A 88 -14.07 -2.85 10.15
CA VAL A 88 -13.90 -1.88 9.05
C VAL A 88 -14.19 -2.52 7.69
N ILE A 89 -13.66 -3.71 7.40
CA ILE A 89 -13.90 -4.41 6.13
C ILE A 89 -15.38 -4.81 5.99
N PRO A 90 -16.01 -5.48 6.98
CA PRO A 90 -17.45 -5.76 6.94
C PRO A 90 -18.31 -4.52 6.67
N CYS A 91 -18.04 -3.40 7.36
CA CYS A 91 -18.79 -2.16 7.16
C CYS A 91 -18.54 -1.53 5.77
N ALA A 92 -17.31 -1.55 5.27
CA ALA A 92 -17.01 -1.04 3.93
C ALA A 92 -17.70 -1.88 2.84
N VAL A 93 -17.67 -3.21 2.97
CA VAL A 93 -18.35 -4.13 2.04
C VAL A 93 -19.85 -3.91 2.06
N LEU A 94 -20.47 -3.76 3.24
CA LEU A 94 -21.90 -3.43 3.36
C LEU A 94 -22.23 -2.08 2.70
N GLY A 95 -21.39 -1.06 2.88
CA GLY A 95 -21.55 0.25 2.23
C GLY A 95 -21.45 0.17 0.70
N ILE A 96 -20.50 -0.60 0.18
CA ILE A 96 -20.34 -0.86 -1.26
C ILE A 96 -21.55 -1.62 -1.81
N LEU A 97 -22.00 -2.69 -1.13
CA LEU A 97 -23.17 -3.46 -1.54
C LEU A 97 -24.43 -2.59 -1.58
N LEU A 98 -24.61 -1.73 -0.57
CA LEU A 98 -25.73 -0.79 -0.52
C LEU A 98 -25.68 0.21 -1.67
N PHE A 99 -24.49 0.76 -1.97
CA PHE A 99 -24.30 1.64 -3.12
C PHE A 99 -24.63 0.92 -4.43
N VAL A 100 -24.18 -0.32 -4.63
CA VAL A 100 -24.46 -1.13 -5.83
C VAL A 100 -25.95 -1.40 -5.99
N VAL A 101 -26.65 -1.76 -4.90
CA VAL A 101 -28.10 -1.98 -4.90
C VAL A 101 -28.84 -0.68 -5.22
N CYS A 102 -28.49 0.42 -4.56
CA CYS A 102 -29.06 1.75 -4.80
C CYS A 102 -28.85 2.22 -6.24
N PHE A 103 -27.64 2.02 -6.78
CA PHE A 103 -27.28 2.34 -8.16
C PHE A 103 -28.12 1.52 -9.13
N PHE A 104 -28.27 0.21 -8.91
CA PHE A 104 -29.06 -0.67 -9.75
C PHE A 104 -30.56 -0.32 -9.74
N PHE A 105 -31.12 0.03 -8.58
CA PHE A 105 -32.51 0.47 -8.46
C PHE A 105 -32.76 1.85 -9.09
N THR A 106 -31.81 2.78 -8.97
CA THR A 106 -31.91 4.14 -9.53
C THR A 106 -31.72 4.14 -11.05
N GLU A 107 -30.70 3.43 -11.55
CA GLU A 107 -30.40 3.39 -12.98
C GLU A 107 -31.23 2.33 -13.74
N ARG A 108 -31.99 1.43 -13.09
CA ARG A 108 -32.78 0.39 -13.78
C ARG A 108 -33.69 0.93 -14.89
N ASN A 109 -34.25 2.13 -14.71
CA ASN A 109 -35.15 2.76 -15.69
C ASN A 109 -34.39 3.57 -16.77
N GLU A 110 -33.19 4.07 -16.45
CA GLU A 110 -32.35 4.96 -17.29
C GLU A 110 -31.22 4.20 -18.04
N LEU A 111 -30.96 2.93 -17.67
CA LEU A 111 -30.02 2.05 -18.36
C LEU A 111 -30.58 1.60 -19.73
N PHE A 112 -31.90 1.55 -19.87
CA PHE A 112 -32.61 1.08 -21.06
C PHE A 112 -32.91 2.18 -22.08
N TRP A 113 -33.03 3.46 -21.69
CA TRP A 113 -33.35 4.56 -22.62
C TRP A 113 -32.53 5.83 -22.34
N ARG A 114 -31.91 6.42 -23.38
CA ARG A 114 -31.03 7.60 -23.27
C ARG A 114 -31.86 8.89 -23.32
N ARG A 115 -31.99 9.61 -22.20
CA ARG A 115 -32.59 10.96 -22.18
C ARG A 115 -31.66 11.98 -21.49
N GLY A 116 -31.45 13.12 -22.16
CA GLY A 116 -31.06 14.42 -21.58
C GLY A 116 -29.72 14.56 -20.84
N GLU A 117 -29.31 15.81 -20.61
CA GLU A 117 -28.13 16.16 -19.80
C GLU A 117 -28.21 15.54 -18.40
N ARG A 118 -27.17 14.78 -18.05
CA ARG A 118 -27.08 14.02 -16.79
C ARG A 118 -26.38 14.85 -15.73
N GLU A 119 -27.13 15.41 -14.78
CA GLU A 119 -26.58 15.51 -13.42
C GLU A 119 -26.47 14.08 -12.90
N LYS A 120 -25.25 13.61 -12.62
CA LYS A 120 -25.02 12.28 -12.05
C LYS A 120 -24.98 12.43 -10.53
N PRO A 121 -26.11 12.25 -9.80
CA PRO A 121 -26.04 12.19 -8.36
C PRO A 121 -25.15 10.99 -7.98
N TYR A 122 -24.26 11.17 -6.99
CA TYR A 122 -23.36 10.13 -6.46
C TYR A 122 -22.13 9.76 -7.31
N ALA A 123 -21.72 10.58 -8.27
CA ALA A 123 -20.50 10.36 -9.06
C ALA A 123 -19.23 10.27 -8.19
N GLU A 124 -19.21 11.03 -7.09
CA GLU A 124 -18.17 11.04 -6.08
C GLU A 124 -18.07 9.72 -5.31
N VAL A 125 -19.20 9.09 -4.98
CA VAL A 125 -19.23 7.78 -4.30
C VAL A 125 -18.77 6.69 -5.26
N PHE A 126 -19.24 6.74 -6.51
CA PHE A 126 -18.82 5.80 -7.55
C PHE A 126 -17.30 5.81 -7.76
N TYR A 127 -16.70 7.00 -7.87
CA TYR A 127 -15.25 7.15 -8.01
C TYR A 127 -14.50 6.51 -6.84
N ASN A 128 -14.93 6.76 -5.60
CA ASN A 128 -14.29 6.21 -4.41
C ASN A 128 -14.42 4.68 -4.32
N VAL A 129 -15.55 4.10 -4.75
CA VAL A 129 -15.73 2.64 -4.77
C VAL A 129 -14.81 1.98 -5.80
N VAL A 130 -14.70 2.54 -7.01
CA VAL A 130 -13.79 2.04 -8.05
C VAL A 130 -12.33 2.18 -7.60
N GLN A 131 -11.99 3.34 -7.02
CA GLN A 131 -10.64 3.59 -6.50
C GLN A 131 -10.29 2.64 -5.34
N CYS A 132 -11.25 2.36 -4.45
CA CYS A 132 -11.09 1.38 -3.38
C CYS A 132 -10.80 -0.03 -3.95
N LEU A 133 -11.52 -0.45 -5.00
CA LEU A 133 -11.27 -1.73 -5.67
C LEU A 133 -9.84 -1.81 -6.23
N CYS A 134 -9.40 -0.77 -6.95
CA CYS A 134 -8.06 -0.71 -7.52
C CYS A 134 -6.97 -0.75 -6.45
N TYR A 135 -7.11 0.04 -5.37
CA TYR A 135 -6.15 0.02 -4.26
C TYR A 135 -6.16 -1.30 -3.47
N SER A 136 -7.32 -1.95 -3.32
CA SER A 136 -7.39 -3.30 -2.72
C SER A 136 -6.60 -4.31 -3.55
N VAL A 137 -6.72 -4.28 -4.88
CA VAL A 137 -5.92 -5.15 -5.75
C VAL A 137 -4.42 -4.85 -5.60
N MET A 138 -4.02 -3.58 -5.56
CA MET A 138 -2.61 -3.21 -5.36
C MET A 138 -2.08 -3.57 -3.97
N ALA A 139 -2.90 -3.44 -2.93
CA ALA A 139 -2.55 -3.83 -1.56
C ALA A 139 -2.36 -5.34 -1.39
N LEU A 140 -3.08 -6.15 -2.19
CA LEU A 140 -2.85 -7.60 -2.27
C LEU A 140 -1.55 -7.95 -3.01
N LEU A 141 -1.14 -7.12 -3.97
CA LEU A 141 0.09 -7.33 -4.74
C LEU A 141 1.33 -6.84 -3.98
N ILE A 142 1.21 -5.77 -3.19
CA ILE A 142 2.32 -5.12 -2.48
C ILE A 142 1.88 -4.73 -1.07
N MET A 143 2.43 -5.42 -0.06
CA MET A 143 2.10 -5.22 1.37
C MET A 143 2.27 -3.77 1.84
N ARG A 144 3.28 -3.06 1.32
CA ARG A 144 3.57 -1.67 1.68
C ARG A 144 2.55 -0.65 1.17
N LEU A 145 1.73 -1.01 0.16
CA LEU A 145 0.71 -0.12 -0.39
C LEU A 145 -0.65 -0.22 0.31
N LYS A 146 -0.75 -1.05 1.37
CA LYS A 146 -1.96 -1.16 2.21
C LYS A 146 -2.41 0.18 2.79
N LEU A 147 -1.47 1.10 3.05
CA LEU A 147 -1.74 2.45 3.54
C LEU A 147 -2.67 3.26 2.60
N LEU A 148 -2.56 3.05 1.29
CA LEU A 148 -3.35 3.78 0.29
C LEU A 148 -4.81 3.29 0.22
N MET A 149 -5.07 2.05 0.64
CA MET A 149 -6.41 1.45 0.65
C MET A 149 -7.26 1.99 1.81
N THR A 150 -6.65 2.19 2.98
CA THR A 150 -7.33 2.56 4.24
C THR A 150 -8.28 3.78 4.14
N PRO A 151 -7.89 4.94 3.58
CA PRO A 151 -8.80 6.10 3.51
C PRO A 151 -10.04 5.83 2.64
N HIS A 152 -9.90 5.05 1.56
CA HIS A 152 -11.04 4.71 0.70
C HIS A 152 -12.01 3.73 1.36
N LEU A 153 -11.51 2.79 2.17
CA LEU A 153 -12.36 1.93 3.01
C LEU A 153 -13.17 2.76 4.01
N CYS A 154 -12.55 3.74 4.67
CA CYS A 154 -13.24 4.63 5.60
C CYS A 154 -14.37 5.42 4.92
N ILE A 155 -14.13 5.94 3.71
CA ILE A 155 -15.15 6.63 2.92
C ILE A 155 -16.29 5.67 2.55
N CYS A 156 -15.98 4.44 2.14
CA CYS A 156 -16.98 3.41 1.86
C CYS A 156 -17.81 3.03 3.09
N CYS A 157 -17.20 2.98 4.28
CA CYS A 157 -17.93 2.81 5.54
C CYS A 157 -18.89 3.98 5.80
N ALA A 158 -18.46 5.22 5.54
CA ALA A 158 -19.27 6.43 5.76
C ALA A 158 -20.52 6.48 4.88
N VAL A 159 -20.54 5.77 3.74
CA VAL A 159 -21.74 5.62 2.88
C VAL A 159 -22.92 5.02 3.66
N LEU A 160 -22.66 4.14 4.65
CA LEU A 160 -23.71 3.59 5.52
C LEU A 160 -24.41 4.67 6.37
N ALA A 161 -23.77 5.80 6.64
CA ALA A 161 -24.37 6.92 7.36
C ALA A 161 -25.35 7.74 6.49
N ASN A 162 -25.48 7.45 5.19
CA ASN A 162 -26.40 8.17 4.31
C ASN A 162 -27.79 7.49 4.23
N ASN A 163 -28.75 8.00 5.01
CA ASN A 163 -30.12 7.47 5.04
C ASN A 163 -30.86 7.62 3.69
N LYS A 164 -30.50 8.61 2.85
CA LYS A 164 -31.13 8.76 1.52
C LYS A 164 -30.86 7.54 0.63
N MET A 165 -29.67 6.97 0.73
CA MET A 165 -29.31 5.80 -0.06
C MET A 165 -30.03 4.52 0.38
N PHE A 166 -30.27 4.36 1.68
CA PHE A 166 -31.13 3.28 2.20
C PHE A 166 -32.55 3.39 1.64
N SER A 167 -33.12 4.60 1.68
CA SER A 167 -34.48 4.83 1.18
C SER A 167 -34.62 4.59 -0.32
N THR A 168 -33.60 4.93 -1.12
CA THR A 168 -33.57 4.65 -2.57
C THR A 168 -33.38 3.17 -2.88
N GLY A 169 -32.66 2.43 -2.03
CA GLY A 169 -32.48 0.98 -2.15
C GLY A 169 -33.68 0.13 -1.71
N GLY A 170 -34.83 0.75 -1.39
CA GLY A 170 -36.05 0.05 -0.99
C GLY A 170 -36.17 -0.25 0.53
N ILE A 171 -35.20 0.20 1.34
CA ILE A 171 -35.19 -0.02 2.79
C ILE A 171 -35.56 1.30 3.49
N ARG A 172 -36.81 1.41 3.95
CA ARG A 172 -37.27 2.59 4.70
C ARG A 172 -36.94 2.44 6.18
N LEU A 173 -35.82 3.04 6.60
CA LEU A 173 -35.45 3.17 8.00
C LEU A 173 -35.92 4.52 8.56
N ASN A 174 -36.55 4.50 9.72
CA ASN A 174 -36.84 5.74 10.45
C ASN A 174 -35.52 6.42 10.84
N LYS A 175 -35.49 7.76 10.78
CA LYS A 175 -34.29 8.56 11.08
C LYS A 175 -33.69 8.22 12.45
N HIS A 176 -34.53 8.00 13.46
CA HIS A 176 -34.09 7.62 14.80
C HIS A 176 -33.47 6.22 14.84
N THR A 177 -34.08 5.23 14.17
CA THR A 177 -33.55 3.86 14.11
C THR A 177 -32.23 3.80 13.35
N HIS A 178 -32.09 4.56 12.26
CA HIS A 178 -30.84 4.66 11.50
C HIS A 178 -29.73 5.33 12.33
N ALA A 179 -30.03 6.41 13.04
CA ALA A 179 -29.05 7.06 13.93
C ALA A 179 -28.56 6.13 15.05
N VAL A 180 -29.46 5.38 15.70
CA VAL A 180 -29.10 4.40 16.73
C VAL A 180 -28.19 3.30 16.16
N LEU A 181 -28.48 2.81 14.94
CA LEU A 181 -27.66 1.81 14.27
C LEU A 181 -26.24 2.32 13.94
N ILE A 182 -26.11 3.57 13.49
CA ILE A 182 -24.79 4.16 13.22
C ILE A 182 -23.99 4.34 14.51
N VAL A 183 -24.61 4.81 15.58
CA VAL A 183 -23.95 4.94 16.89
C VAL A 183 -23.49 3.57 17.41
N ALA A 184 -24.30 2.53 17.24
CA ALA A 184 -23.93 1.17 17.61
C ALA A 184 -22.76 0.61 16.78
N ILE A 185 -22.70 0.90 15.48
CA ILE A 185 -21.57 0.49 14.62
C ILE A 185 -20.29 1.22 15.04
N ILE A 186 -20.35 2.53 15.27
CA ILE A 186 -19.19 3.33 15.68
C ILE A 186 -18.67 2.84 17.04
N SER A 187 -19.56 2.55 17.99
CA SER A 187 -19.15 2.06 19.32
C SER A 187 -18.52 0.68 19.26
N ALA A 188 -19.04 -0.23 18.42
CA ALA A 188 -18.44 -1.54 18.19
C ALA A 188 -17.04 -1.44 17.55
N MET A 189 -16.89 -0.58 16.54
CA MET A 189 -15.59 -0.32 15.90
C MET A 189 -14.58 0.28 16.87
N ALA A 190 -15.00 1.24 17.70
CA ALA A 190 -14.15 1.87 18.71
C ALA A 190 -13.71 0.87 19.80
N PHE A 191 -14.62 0.01 20.25
CA PHE A 191 -14.30 -1.03 21.24
C PHE A 191 -13.30 -2.06 20.70
N ALA A 192 -13.47 -2.52 19.46
CA ALA A 192 -12.54 -3.45 18.82
C ALA A 192 -11.19 -2.79 18.46
N GLY A 193 -11.17 -1.48 18.18
CA GLY A 193 -9.97 -0.73 17.80
C GLY A 193 -9.11 -0.29 18.98
N LYS A 194 -9.72 0.11 20.11
CA LYS A 194 -9.03 0.67 21.28
C LYS A 194 -7.82 -0.14 21.74
N PRO A 195 -7.89 -1.48 22.01
CA PRO A 195 -6.74 -2.22 22.54
C PRO A 195 -5.56 -2.27 21.57
N LYS A 196 -5.80 -2.19 20.25
CA LYS A 196 -4.74 -2.15 19.24
C LYS A 196 -4.04 -0.80 19.20
N VAL A 197 -4.83 0.27 19.20
CA VAL A 197 -4.30 1.64 19.22
C VAL A 197 -3.53 1.89 20.51
N GLU A 198 -4.07 1.42 21.64
CA GLU A 198 -3.40 1.50 22.94
C GLU A 198 -2.07 0.76 22.94
N LYS A 199 -2.01 -0.47 22.41
CA LYS A 199 -0.74 -1.19 22.23
C LYS A 199 0.24 -0.44 21.34
N LEU A 200 -0.22 0.17 20.25
CA LEU A 200 0.63 0.93 19.32
C LEU A 200 1.13 2.25 19.92
N LEU A 201 0.30 2.93 20.71
CA LEU A 201 0.67 4.17 21.41
C LEU A 201 1.58 3.92 22.62
N GLN A 202 1.52 2.72 23.20
CA GLN A 202 2.43 2.26 24.26
C GLN A 202 3.82 1.84 23.73
N LEU A 203 3.99 1.68 22.42
CA LEU A 203 5.30 1.57 21.79
C LEU A 203 5.93 2.97 21.77
N GLU A 204 6.40 3.41 22.93
CA GLU A 204 7.21 4.62 23.07
C GLU A 204 8.47 4.45 22.21
N GLY A 205 8.81 5.48 21.43
CA GLY A 205 9.69 5.43 20.26
C GLY A 205 11.19 5.27 20.55
N ASP A 206 11.57 4.43 21.52
CA ASP A 206 12.95 4.00 21.70
C ASP A 206 13.31 3.01 20.57
N TYR A 207 13.78 3.55 19.44
CA TYR A 207 14.34 2.77 18.32
C TYR A 207 15.62 2.02 18.70
N ILE A 208 16.16 2.30 19.89
CA ILE A 208 17.30 1.62 20.48
C ILE A 208 16.75 0.73 21.58
N TYR A 209 16.81 -0.58 21.37
CA TYR A 209 16.44 -1.52 22.41
C TYR A 209 17.32 -1.30 23.66
N PRO A 210 16.78 -1.45 24.88
CA PRO A 210 17.55 -1.26 26.12
C PRO A 210 18.87 -2.03 26.15
N GLU A 211 18.91 -3.23 25.56
CA GLU A 211 20.09 -4.08 25.40
C GLU A 211 21.17 -3.49 24.49
N ASP A 212 20.80 -2.64 23.53
CA ASP A 212 21.71 -2.04 22.55
C ASP A 212 22.27 -0.69 23.04
N LYS A 213 21.67 -0.08 24.08
CA LYS A 213 22.14 1.22 24.63
C LYS A 213 23.64 1.22 24.97
N PRO A 214 24.21 0.20 25.64
CA PRO A 214 25.64 0.17 25.96
C PRO A 214 26.55 0.21 24.72
N PHE A 215 26.09 -0.34 23.59
CA PHE A 215 26.85 -0.31 22.34
C PHE A 215 26.96 1.11 21.78
N PHE A 216 25.86 1.86 21.74
CA PHE A 216 25.87 3.25 21.27
C PHE A 216 26.65 4.17 22.23
N GLU A 217 26.56 3.93 23.54
CA GLU A 217 27.38 4.65 24.54
C GLU A 217 28.88 4.37 24.36
N TRP A 218 29.24 3.11 24.08
CA TRP A 218 30.62 2.73 23.76
C TRP A 218 31.14 3.47 22.53
N ILE A 219 30.35 3.57 21.45
CA ILE A 219 30.74 4.32 20.24
C ILE A 219 31.03 5.78 20.60
N LEU A 220 30.15 6.42 21.38
CA LEU A 220 30.32 7.83 21.75
C LEU A 220 31.59 8.07 22.57
N LYS A 221 31.93 7.13 23.47
CA LYS A 221 33.04 7.27 24.41
C LYS A 221 34.40 6.86 23.83
N GLU A 222 34.44 5.77 23.07
CA GLU A 222 35.69 5.10 22.69
C GLU A 222 36.10 5.35 21.22
N THR A 223 35.26 6.02 20.41
CA THR A 223 35.57 6.31 19.00
C THR A 223 35.60 7.80 18.68
N LYS A 224 36.40 8.17 17.68
CA LYS A 224 36.53 9.55 17.21
C LYS A 224 35.35 9.92 16.32
N GLU A 225 35.02 11.21 16.28
CA GLU A 225 33.93 11.72 15.41
C GLU A 225 34.17 11.47 13.92
N SER A 226 35.43 11.31 13.49
CA SER A 226 35.81 11.01 12.12
C SER A 226 35.79 9.52 11.76
N ASP A 227 35.60 8.62 12.74
CA ASP A 227 35.69 7.18 12.49
C ASP A 227 34.48 6.68 11.71
N VAL A 228 34.76 5.97 10.61
CA VAL A 228 33.74 5.48 9.68
C VAL A 228 33.30 4.07 10.04
N PHE A 229 31.99 3.87 10.18
CA PHE A 229 31.39 2.58 10.47
C PHE A 229 30.83 1.92 9.20
N ALA A 230 31.10 0.63 9.03
CA ALA A 230 30.50 -0.23 8.02
C ALA A 230 29.64 -1.31 8.68
N GLY A 231 28.50 -1.64 8.08
CA GLY A 231 27.59 -2.64 8.62
C GLY A 231 26.36 -2.85 7.73
N SER A 232 25.41 -3.65 8.24
CA SER A 232 24.14 -3.88 7.56
C SER A 232 23.32 -2.59 7.46
N MET A 233 22.39 -2.56 6.49
CA MET A 233 21.51 -1.39 6.29
C MET A 233 20.55 -1.12 7.45
N VAL A 234 20.47 -2.03 8.43
CA VAL A 234 19.61 -1.91 9.60
C VAL A 234 20.31 -1.14 10.73
N ILE A 235 21.52 -1.55 11.10
CA ILE A 235 22.25 -0.94 12.23
C ILE A 235 22.95 0.37 11.87
N THR A 236 23.40 0.49 10.62
CA THR A 236 24.25 1.61 10.20
C THR A 236 23.51 2.98 10.28
N PRO A 237 22.24 3.11 9.85
CA PRO A 237 21.46 4.33 10.08
C PRO A 237 21.25 4.66 11.56
N MET A 238 21.06 3.64 12.42
CA MET A 238 20.93 3.85 13.86
C MET A 238 22.23 4.42 14.45
N ILE A 239 23.39 3.92 14.04
CA ILE A 239 24.69 4.48 14.45
C ILE A 239 24.78 5.96 14.04
N LYS A 240 24.43 6.28 12.79
CA LYS A 240 24.46 7.66 12.31
C LYS A 240 23.52 8.58 13.11
N LEU A 241 22.30 8.14 13.39
CA LEU A 241 21.32 8.95 14.12
C LEU A 241 21.68 9.14 15.59
N SER A 242 22.15 8.09 16.26
CA SER A 242 22.41 8.10 17.70
C SER A 242 23.77 8.70 18.06
N THR A 243 24.77 8.59 17.18
CA THR A 243 26.17 8.95 17.50
C THR A 243 26.78 9.97 16.54
N LEU A 244 26.07 10.32 15.46
CA LEU A 244 26.50 11.20 14.38
C LEU A 244 27.77 10.74 13.63
N ARG A 245 28.29 9.54 13.93
CA ARG A 245 29.49 8.99 13.29
C ARG A 245 29.28 8.78 11.78
N PRO A 246 30.31 9.04 10.95
CA PRO A 246 30.28 8.72 9.53
C PRO A 246 29.99 7.24 9.29
N ILE A 247 29.23 6.97 8.23
CA ILE A 247 28.83 5.61 7.86
C ILE A 247 29.12 5.35 6.39
N LEU A 248 29.47 4.10 6.08
CA LEU A 248 29.78 3.69 4.72
C LEU A 248 28.53 3.28 3.93
N ASN A 249 27.54 2.70 4.61
CA ASN A 249 26.35 2.12 4.00
C ASN A 249 25.09 2.80 4.53
N HIS A 250 24.24 3.30 3.64
CA HIS A 250 22.95 3.89 3.98
C HIS A 250 21.87 3.33 3.02
N PRO A 251 20.61 3.11 3.46
CA PRO A 251 19.52 2.53 2.66
C PRO A 251 19.01 3.47 1.55
N HIS A 252 19.88 3.85 0.63
CA HIS A 252 19.55 4.55 -0.62
C HIS A 252 19.73 3.60 -1.81
N TYR A 253 18.70 2.79 -2.06
CA TYR A 253 18.70 1.77 -3.11
C TYR A 253 18.71 2.34 -4.54
N GLU A 254 18.33 3.61 -4.69
CA GLU A 254 18.19 4.26 -5.99
C GLU A 254 19.55 4.71 -6.56
N ASP A 255 20.53 5.01 -5.70
CA ASP A 255 21.85 5.43 -6.12
C ASP A 255 22.73 4.22 -6.48
N VAL A 256 23.30 4.24 -7.70
CA VAL A 256 24.11 3.14 -8.23
C VAL A 256 25.41 2.95 -7.42
N GLY A 257 26.08 4.05 -7.04
CA GLY A 257 27.31 4.00 -6.28
C GLY A 257 27.10 3.48 -4.86
N MET A 258 25.99 3.87 -4.23
CA MET A 258 25.59 3.35 -2.93
C MET A 258 25.28 1.86 -3.00
N ARG A 259 24.56 1.38 -4.03
CA ARG A 259 24.34 -0.08 -4.22
C ARG A 259 25.63 -0.87 -4.35
N GLU A 260 26.62 -0.33 -5.07
CA GLU A 260 27.92 -0.99 -5.22
C GLU A 260 28.69 -0.99 -3.89
N THR A 261 28.67 0.12 -3.16
CA THR A 261 29.24 0.21 -1.80
C THR A 261 28.59 -0.79 -0.85
N THR A 262 27.25 -0.88 -0.85
CA THR A 262 26.51 -1.88 -0.07
C THR A 262 26.94 -3.28 -0.46
N LYS A 263 27.05 -3.61 -1.76
CA LYS A 263 27.51 -4.93 -2.21
C LYS A 263 28.90 -5.27 -1.68
N GLN A 264 29.80 -4.30 -1.62
CA GLN A 264 31.13 -4.49 -1.03
C GLN A 264 31.07 -4.70 0.49
N VAL A 265 30.24 -3.94 1.21
CA VAL A 265 30.04 -4.13 2.66
C VAL A 265 29.46 -5.51 2.95
N TYR A 266 28.42 -5.93 2.22
CA TYR A 266 27.78 -7.23 2.38
C TYR A 266 28.65 -8.40 1.87
N SER A 267 29.75 -8.14 1.15
CA SER A 267 30.71 -9.18 0.76
C SER A 267 31.35 -9.85 1.98
N LEU A 268 31.33 -9.19 3.13
CA LEU A 268 31.74 -9.71 4.41
C LEU A 268 30.90 -10.88 4.92
N LEU A 269 29.60 -10.90 4.59
CA LEU A 269 28.69 -12.02 4.89
C LEU A 269 28.76 -13.14 3.85
N SER A 270 29.58 -12.96 2.80
CA SER A 270 29.76 -13.97 1.75
C SER A 270 30.91 -14.92 2.08
N ARG A 271 30.99 -16.07 1.38
CA ARG A 271 32.09 -17.04 1.52
C ARG A 271 33.41 -16.60 0.86
N LYS A 272 33.65 -15.29 0.75
CA LYS A 272 34.88 -14.74 0.17
C LYS A 272 36.06 -14.83 1.13
N PRO A 273 37.31 -14.87 0.63
CA PRO A 273 38.49 -14.85 1.47
C PRO A 273 38.55 -13.57 2.32
N ILE A 274 38.76 -13.71 3.63
CA ILE A 274 38.78 -12.57 4.57
C ILE A 274 39.80 -11.49 4.20
N LYS A 275 40.94 -11.87 3.60
CA LYS A 275 41.97 -10.94 3.14
C LYS A 275 41.46 -10.02 2.03
N GLU A 276 40.67 -10.55 1.10
CA GLU A 276 40.05 -9.78 0.02
C GLU A 276 39.06 -8.77 0.60
N VAL A 277 38.15 -9.24 1.45
CA VAL A 277 37.12 -8.39 2.09
C VAL A 277 37.75 -7.30 2.94
N HIS A 278 38.71 -7.64 3.80
CA HIS A 278 39.42 -6.66 4.64
C HIS A 278 40.14 -5.61 3.80
N SER A 279 40.80 -6.00 2.70
CA SER A 279 41.44 -5.05 1.78
C SER A 279 40.43 -4.14 1.07
N SER A 280 39.23 -4.64 0.77
CA SER A 280 38.15 -3.88 0.15
C SER A 280 37.59 -2.84 1.12
N LEU A 281 37.21 -3.26 2.34
CA LEU A 281 36.68 -2.38 3.38
C LEU A 281 37.68 -1.28 3.77
N LYS A 282 38.96 -1.64 3.93
CA LYS A 282 40.02 -0.68 4.23
C LYS A 282 40.20 0.37 3.13
N ARG A 283 40.08 -0.03 1.86
CA ARG A 283 40.16 0.89 0.71
C ARG A 283 39.00 1.88 0.67
N MET A 284 37.82 1.46 1.13
CA MET A 284 36.66 2.34 1.26
C MET A 284 36.74 3.25 2.50
N GLY A 285 37.76 3.11 3.35
CA GLY A 285 37.95 3.95 4.52
C GLY A 285 37.18 3.50 5.76
N ALA A 286 36.70 2.25 5.83
CA ALA A 286 36.04 1.74 7.02
C ALA A 286 37.05 1.58 8.19
N ASN A 287 36.73 2.18 9.34
CA ASN A 287 37.48 2.04 10.59
C ASN A 287 36.95 0.89 11.44
N TYR A 288 35.62 0.80 11.55
CA TYR A 288 34.92 -0.20 12.34
C TYR A 288 33.90 -0.95 11.49
N VAL A 289 33.69 -2.22 11.82
CA VAL A 289 32.73 -3.08 11.15
C VAL A 289 31.80 -3.67 12.20
N VAL A 290 30.49 -3.48 12.01
CA VAL A 290 29.45 -3.87 12.95
C VAL A 290 28.63 -5.01 12.34
N PHE A 291 28.43 -6.05 13.13
CA PHE A 291 27.65 -7.24 12.77
C PHE A 291 26.50 -7.41 13.76
N LEU A 292 25.34 -7.81 13.25
CA LEU A 292 24.25 -8.27 14.09
C LEU A 292 24.32 -9.79 14.19
N LEU A 293 23.97 -10.34 15.35
CA LEU A 293 23.87 -11.80 15.52
C LEU A 293 22.84 -12.42 14.58
N SER A 294 21.78 -11.67 14.23
CA SER A 294 20.78 -12.06 13.23
C SER A 294 21.34 -12.16 11.82
N ASP A 295 22.44 -11.48 11.49
CA ASP A 295 23.09 -11.64 10.18
C ASP A 295 23.78 -13.02 10.06
N CYS A 296 24.01 -13.69 11.19
CA CYS A 296 24.71 -14.98 11.29
C CYS A 296 23.77 -16.16 11.60
N SER A 297 22.46 -15.92 11.81
CA SER A 297 21.50 -16.99 12.07
C SER A 297 21.23 -17.80 10.80
N THR A 298 21.14 -19.12 10.95
CA THR A 298 20.80 -20.03 9.84
C THR A 298 19.31 -20.03 9.51
N GLU A 299 18.48 -19.43 10.38
CA GLU A 299 17.05 -19.23 10.17
C GLU A 299 16.79 -17.75 9.89
N PRO A 300 16.01 -17.42 8.85
CA PRO A 300 15.65 -16.05 8.59
C PRO A 300 14.60 -15.63 9.62
N ASP A 301 15.04 -14.93 10.67
CA ASP A 301 14.16 -14.27 11.62
C ASP A 301 13.53 -13.05 10.93
N PHE A 302 12.42 -13.30 10.24
CA PHE A 302 11.52 -12.26 9.74
C PHE A 302 10.71 -11.72 10.93
N LEU A 303 11.20 -10.63 11.51
CA LEU A 303 10.43 -9.74 12.37
C LEU A 303 9.55 -8.80 11.53
#